data_AF-A0A2V3JQK5-F1
#
_entry.id   AF-A0A2V3JQK5-F1
#
_cell.length_a   1.000
_cell.length_b   1.000
_cell.length_c   1.000
_cell.angle_alpha   90.00
_cell.angle_beta   90.00
_cell.angle_gamma   90.00
#
_symmetry.space_group_name_H-M   'P 1'
#
loop_
_entity.id
_entity.type
_entity.pdbx_description
1 polymer ?
#
loop_
_entity_poly.entity_id
_entity_poly.type
_entity_poly.pdbx_seq_one_letter_code
_entity_poly.pdbx_strand_id
1 'polypeptide(L)' 'MNCPVCGTEMKEMERYDVDIDICPQCKGVWLDRGEIDKIARAESSYSRDYERKPHKGRKKKGFLEDLLDF' A
#
# COMPACT_ATOMS: atom_id res chain seq x y z
N MET A 1 -0.05 -16.93 3.95
CA MET A 1 -0.86 -17.03 5.19
C MET A 1 -2.35 -16.93 4.83
N ASN A 2 -3.28 -17.42 5.67
CA ASN A 2 -4.72 -17.31 5.37
C ASN A 2 -5.29 -16.03 5.96
N CYS A 3 -6.14 -15.34 5.20
CA CYS A 3 -6.81 -14.14 5.66
C CYS A 3 -7.76 -14.49 6.83
N PRO A 4 -7.64 -13.87 8.01
CA PRO A 4 -8.50 -14.20 9.15
C PRO A 4 -9.93 -13.64 9.00
N VAL A 5 -10.19 -12.83 7.97
CA VAL A 5 -11.52 -12.29 7.66
C VAL A 5 -12.33 -13.26 6.80
N CYS A 6 -11.70 -13.92 5.84
CA CYS A 6 -12.41 -14.74 4.83
C CYS A 6 -11.81 -16.13 4.57
N GLY A 7 -10.67 -16.45 5.17
CA GLY A 7 -10.00 -17.75 5.07
C GLY A 7 -9.17 -17.97 3.79
N THR A 8 -9.27 -17.07 2.80
CA THR A 8 -8.55 -17.16 1.52
C THR A 8 -7.05 -17.04 1.72
N GLU A 9 -6.26 -17.77 0.93
CA GLU A 9 -4.81 -17.60 0.86
C GLU A 9 -4.46 -16.17 0.42
N MET A 10 -3.61 -15.54 1.20
CA MET A 10 -3.09 -14.20 0.93
C MET A 10 -1.95 -14.26 -0.07
N LYS A 11 -1.85 -13.21 -0.88
CA LYS A 11 -0.73 -13.00 -1.80
C LYS A 11 0.25 -12.03 -1.17
N GLU A 12 1.50 -12.45 -1.09
CA GLU A 12 2.62 -11.64 -0.67
C GLU A 12 3.16 -10.84 -1.87
N MET A 13 3.47 -9.57 -1.67
CA MET A 13 4.09 -8.71 -2.68
C MET A 13 5.07 -7.73 -2.03
N GLU A 14 6.23 -7.56 -2.66
CA GLU A 14 7.23 -6.59 -2.21
C GLU A 14 7.01 -5.23 -2.93
N ARG A 15 6.81 -4.16 -2.16
CA ARG A 15 6.67 -2.78 -2.67
C ARG A 15 7.37 -1.81 -1.74
N TYR A 16 8.19 -0.92 -2.32
CA TYR A 16 8.96 0.08 -1.58
C TYR A 16 9.81 -0.54 -0.46
N ASP A 17 10.38 -1.74 -0.70
CA ASP A 17 11.20 -2.48 0.28
C ASP A 17 10.40 -2.90 1.53
N VAL A 18 9.09 -3.10 1.34
CA VAL A 18 8.13 -3.58 2.32
C VAL A 18 7.42 -4.79 1.75
N ASP A 19 7.40 -5.88 2.50
CA ASP A 19 6.59 -7.05 2.20
C ASP A 19 5.15 -6.75 2.62
N ILE A 20 4.21 -6.99 1.72
CA ILE A 20 2.80 -6.68 1.93
C ILE A 20 1.98 -7.92 1.62
N ASP A 21 1.21 -8.39 2.60
CA ASP A 21 0.27 -9.47 2.44
C ASP A 21 -1.13 -8.93 2.12
N ILE A 22 -1.66 -9.29 0.95
CA ILE A 22 -3.00 -8.88 0.50
C ILE A 22 -3.92 -10.08 0.32
N CYS A 23 -5.14 -9.94 0.82
CA CYS A 23 -6.20 -10.88 0.48
C CYS A 23 -6.89 -10.47 -0.84
N PRO A 24 -6.89 -11.31 -1.88
CA PRO A 24 -7.54 -10.99 -3.16
C PRO A 24 -9.08 -10.96 -3.07
N GLN A 25 -9.66 -11.56 -2.03
CA GLN A 25 -11.11 -11.66 -1.88
C GLN A 25 -11.69 -10.47 -1.12
N CYS A 26 -11.15 -10.16 0.06
CA CYS A 26 -11.67 -9.07 0.91
C CYS A 26 -10.89 -7.75 0.76
N LYS A 27 -9.80 -7.74 -0.01
CA LYS A 27 -8.88 -6.60 -0.17
C LYS A 27 -8.24 -6.13 1.14
N GLY A 28 -8.21 -6.99 2.16
CA GLY A 28 -7.52 -6.72 3.41
C GLY A 28 -6.01 -6.76 3.23
N VAL A 29 -5.32 -5.79 3.84
CA VAL A 29 -3.86 -5.65 3.85
C VAL A 29 -3.36 -6.03 5.24
N TRP A 30 -2.34 -6.87 5.30
CA TRP A 30 -1.70 -7.32 6.54
C TRP A 30 -0.22 -6.98 6.48
N LEU A 31 0.27 -6.42 7.57
CA LEU A 31 1.62 -5.89 7.71
C LEU A 31 2.17 -6.31 9.06
N ASP A 32 3.43 -6.70 9.09
CA ASP A 32 4.15 -7.05 10.29
C ASP A 32 4.65 -5.83 11.07
N ARG A 33 5.00 -6.09 12.33
CA ARG A 33 5.52 -5.07 13.23
C ARG A 33 6.92 -4.62 12.79
N GLY A 34 6.96 -3.55 12.02
CA GLY A 34 8.19 -2.95 11.46
C GLY A 34 8.00 -2.47 10.03
N GLU A 35 7.09 -3.11 9.30
CA GLU A 35 6.71 -2.74 7.93
C GLU A 35 5.92 -1.43 7.88
N ILE A 36 5.08 -1.20 8.91
CA ILE A 36 4.31 0.05 9.04
C ILE A 36 5.24 1.29 9.07
N ASP A 37 6.39 1.21 9.75
CA ASP A 37 7.35 2.32 9.81
C ASP A 37 7.96 2.59 8.42
N LYS A 38 8.27 1.53 7.67
CA LYS A 38 8.77 1.65 6.30
C LYS A 38 7.73 2.30 5.38
N ILE A 39 6.47 1.88 5.47
CA ILE A 39 5.37 2.48 4.67
C ILE A 39 5.15 3.94 5.05
N ALA A 40 5.19 4.30 6.34
CA ALA A 40 5.02 5.69 6.78
C ALA A 40 6.14 6.60 6.23
N ARG A 41 7.38 6.11 6.17
CA ARG A 41 8.51 6.83 5.55
C ARG A 41 8.35 6.97 4.04
N ALA A 42 7.87 5.91 3.37
CA ALA A 42 7.58 5.92 1.94
C ALA A 42 6.46 6.92 1.61
N GLU A 43 5.39 6.96 2.41
CA GLU A 43 4.29 7.91 2.27
C GLU A 43 4.77 9.35 2.41
N SER A 44 5.58 9.63 3.44
CA SER A 44 6.17 10.96 3.67
C SER A 44 7.03 11.43 2.49
N SER A 45 7.73 10.50 1.83
CA SER A 45 8.53 10.80 0.65
C SER A 45 7.64 11.05 -0.57
N TYR A 46 6.64 10.19 -0.81
CA TYR A 46 5.70 10.32 -1.92
C TYR A 46 4.88 11.61 -1.86
N SER A 47 4.41 12.00 -0.67
CA SER A 47 3.64 13.22 -0.44
C SER A 47 4.43 14.48 -0.78
N ARG A 48 5.72 14.53 -0.39
CA ARG A 48 6.62 15.65 -0.73
C ARG A 48 6.85 15.80 -2.23
N ASP A 49 6.98 14.69 -2.94
CA ASP A 49 7.17 14.70 -4.40
C ASP A 49 5.87 15.04 -5.14
N TYR A 50 4.71 14.65 -4.58
CA TYR A 50 3.40 15.04 -5.08
C TYR A 50 3.21 16.56 -5.02
N GLU A 51 3.44 17.20 -3.86
CA GLU A 51 3.26 18.65 -3.68
C GLU A 51 4.10 19.50 -4.66
N ARG A 52 5.25 18.99 -5.11
CA ARG A 52 6.16 19.70 -6.02
C ARG A 52 5.66 19.75 -7.47
N LYS A 53 4.68 18.94 -7.87
CA LYS A 53 4.21 18.86 -9.26
C LYS A 53 2.95 19.73 -9.48
N PRO A 54 2.90 20.60 -10.51
CA PRO A 54 1.69 21.36 -10.82
C PRO A 54 0.59 20.43 -11.37
N HIS A 55 -0.40 20.11 -10.55
CA HIS A 55 -1.48 19.19 -10.91
C HIS A 55 -2.54 19.89 -11.79
N LYS A 56 -2.43 19.75 -13.12
CA LYS A 56 -3.56 20.00 -14.03
C LYS A 56 -4.57 18.85 -13.93
N GLY A 57 -5.58 19.01 -13.07
CA GLY A 57 -6.93 18.46 -13.26
C GLY A 57 -7.11 16.95 -13.49
N ARG A 58 -6.40 16.07 -12.78
CA ARG A 58 -6.71 14.63 -12.76
C ARG A 58 -6.92 14.12 -11.33
N LYS A 59 -7.92 13.26 -11.16
CA LYS A 59 -8.36 12.70 -9.87
C LYS A 59 -7.16 12.21 -9.06
N LYS A 60 -7.08 12.65 -7.80
CA LYS A 60 -6.01 12.31 -6.87
C LYS A 60 -5.99 10.79 -6.68
N LYS A 61 -5.01 10.09 -7.24
CA LYS A 61 -4.69 8.74 -6.78
C LYS A 61 -3.94 8.89 -5.46
N GLY A 62 -4.48 8.31 -4.39
CA GLY A 62 -3.82 8.35 -3.08
C GLY A 62 -2.57 7.48 -3.10
N PHE A 63 -1.60 7.77 -2.23
CA PHE A 63 -0.43 6.89 -2.03
C PHE A 63 -0.83 5.44 -1.76
N LEU A 64 -1.87 5.22 -0.95
CA LEU A 64 -2.43 3.88 -0.68
C LEU A 64 -3.09 3.26 -1.92
N GLU A 65 -3.58 4.07 -2.84
CA GLU A 65 -4.21 3.60 -4.07
C GLU A 65 -3.17 3.18 -5.10
N ASP A 66 -2.01 3.86 -5.16
CA ASP A 66 -0.85 3.43 -5.96
C ASP A 66 -0.11 2.25 -5.32
N LEU A 67 -0.05 2.20 -3.98
CA LEU A 67 0.56 1.10 -3.22
C LEU A 67 -0.24 -0.20 -3.34
N LEU A 68 -1.58 -0.09 -3.46
CA LEU A 68 -2.52 -1.19 -3.57
C LEU A 68 -3.11 -1.32 -4.98
N ASP A 69 -2.55 -0.62 -5.99
CA ASP A 69 -3.09 -0.57 -7.35
C ASP A 69 -3.01 -1.97 -7.97
N PHE A 70 -4.19 -2.54 -8.18
CA PHE A 70 -4.46 -3.85 -8.77
C PHE A 70 -5.20 -3.67 -10.09
#